data_AF-A0AAJ1PDJ4-F1
#
_entry.id   AF-A0AAJ1PDJ4-F1
#
_cell.length_a   1.000
_cell.length_b   1.000
_cell.length_c   1.000
_cell.angle_alpha   90.00
_cell.angle_beta   90.00
_cell.angle_gamma   90.00
#
_symmetry.space_group_name_H-M   'P 1'
#
loop_
_entity.id
_entity.type
_entity.pdbx_description
1 polymer ?
#
loop_
_entity_poly.entity_id
_entity_poly.type
_entity_poly.pdbx_seq_one_letter_code
_entity_poly.pdbx_strand_id
1 'polypeptide(L)'
;MLIGNHNYEIGRLDAFDQFHVSRKIAPIVPTIVPFMTEILKSNVMDLLDKFGDDPDNPDLSALEDFDLNSFGAAIQPFIDAIAEMPEEDANYVMKKCLSVVTRDGARLVVKDALMFDDLGIEHILPLTIAAIRINLGNFIRGLLTQALSKKQPT
;
A
#
# COMPACT_ATOMS: atom_id res chain seq x y z
N MET A 1 -9.15 -5.79 10.66
CA MET A 1 -8.62 -6.44 9.44
C MET A 1 -8.29 -7.87 9.80
N LEU A 2 -8.93 -8.83 9.14
CA LEU A 2 -8.69 -10.25 9.38
C LEU A 2 -7.54 -10.72 8.46
N ILE A 3 -6.50 -11.32 9.03
CA ILE A 3 -5.42 -12.00 8.30
C ILE A 3 -5.19 -13.34 8.98
N GLY A 4 -5.34 -14.44 8.24
CA GLY A 4 -5.40 -15.77 8.83
C GLY A 4 -6.53 -15.85 9.85
N ASN A 5 -6.21 -16.25 11.08
CA ASN A 5 -7.17 -16.38 12.19
C ASN A 5 -7.10 -15.21 13.19
N HIS A 6 -6.43 -14.11 12.83
CA HIS A 6 -6.20 -12.99 13.75
C HIS A 6 -6.84 -11.70 13.27
N ASN A 7 -7.47 -11.01 14.22
CA ASN A 7 -8.05 -9.70 14.01
C ASN A 7 -7.04 -8.62 14.38
N TYR A 8 -6.69 -7.81 13.40
CA TYR A 8 -5.80 -6.68 13.54
C TYR A 8 -6.59 -5.37 13.50
N GLU A 9 -6.28 -4.47 14.42
CA GLU A 9 -6.79 -3.10 14.43
C GLU A 9 -5.66 -2.14 14.08
N ILE A 10 -5.95 -1.16 13.23
CA ILE A 10 -4.95 -0.21 12.75
C ILE A 10 -5.22 1.14 13.41
N GLY A 11 -4.29 1.55 14.28
CA GLY A 11 -4.32 2.83 14.96
C GLY A 11 -3.81 3.98 14.11
N ARG A 12 -3.59 5.12 14.78
CA ARG A 12 -3.13 6.36 14.15
C ARG A 12 -1.70 6.70 14.56
N LEU A 13 -0.87 6.98 13.57
CA LEU A 13 0.44 7.61 13.76
C LEU A 13 0.23 9.05 14.23
N ASP A 14 1.12 9.56 15.09
CA ASP A 14 1.17 10.99 15.39
C ASP A 14 1.67 11.81 14.18
N ALA A 15 1.56 13.13 14.26
CA ALA A 15 1.90 14.01 13.14
C ALA A 15 3.39 13.96 12.75
N PHE A 16 4.31 13.77 13.71
CA PHE A 16 5.73 13.69 13.42
C PHE A 16 6.08 12.37 12.75
N ASP A 17 5.54 11.26 13.26
CA ASP A 17 5.70 9.96 12.65
C ASP A 17 5.08 9.93 11.24
N GLN A 18 3.90 10.53 11.05
CA GLN A 18 3.31 10.70 9.72
C GLN A 18 4.22 11.49 8.78
N PHE A 19 4.83 12.58 9.24
CA PHE A 19 5.76 13.38 8.44
C PHE A 19 7.05 12.63 8.10
N HIS A 20 7.62 11.88 9.04
CA HIS A 20 8.84 11.11 8.81
C HIS A 20 8.60 9.94 7.86
N VAL A 21 7.49 9.23 8.01
CA VAL A 21 7.10 8.17 7.08
C VAL A 21 6.78 8.77 5.71
N SER A 22 6.01 9.87 5.65
CA SER A 22 5.63 10.52 4.38
C SER A 22 6.86 10.98 3.58
N ARG A 23 7.87 11.55 4.25
CA ARG A 23 9.14 11.95 3.62
C ARG A 23 9.88 10.77 2.98
N LYS A 24 9.87 9.59 3.60
CA LYS A 24 10.56 8.39 3.10
C LYS A 24 9.83 7.72 1.94
N ILE A 25 8.48 7.76 1.95
CA ILE A 25 7.68 7.17 0.87
C ILE A 25 7.47 8.13 -0.31
N ALA A 26 7.60 9.44 -0.12
CA ALA A 26 7.32 10.45 -1.14
C ALA A 26 8.06 10.22 -2.47
N PRO A 27 9.33 9.79 -2.51
CA PRO A 27 10.04 9.50 -3.76
C PRO A 27 9.42 8.35 -4.57
N ILE A 28 8.74 7.42 -3.90
CA ILE A 28 8.13 6.24 -4.51
C ILE A 28 6.76 6.60 -5.13
N VAL A 29 6.03 7.56 -4.56
CA VAL A 29 4.66 7.87 -5.00
C VAL A 29 4.53 8.19 -6.50
N PRO A 30 5.42 9.00 -7.13
CA PRO A 30 5.35 9.25 -8.57
C PRO A 30 5.55 8.01 -9.44
N THR A 31 6.30 7.01 -8.97
CA THR A 31 6.61 5.80 -9.76
C THR A 31 5.42 4.85 -9.87
N ILE A 32 4.37 5.07 -9.06
CA ILE A 32 3.09 4.35 -9.09
C ILE A 32 2.19 4.88 -10.23
N VAL A 33 2.44 6.09 -10.76
CA VAL A 33 1.57 6.73 -11.76
C VAL A 33 1.37 5.91 -13.04
N PRO A 34 2.42 5.33 -13.67
CA PRO A 34 2.25 4.52 -14.88
C PRO A 34 1.35 3.30 -14.61
N PHE A 35 1.62 2.58 -13.53
CA PHE A 35 0.81 1.47 -13.03
C PHE A 35 -0.65 1.87 -12.79
N MET A 36 -0.91 3.00 -12.12
CA MET A 36 -2.28 3.49 -11.90
C MET A 36 -2.97 3.88 -13.20
N THR A 37 -2.24 4.47 -14.14
CA THR A 37 -2.79 4.83 -15.45
C THR A 37 -3.20 3.58 -16.21
N GLU A 38 -2.44 2.49 -16.09
CA GLU A 38 -2.76 1.22 -16.72
C GLU A 38 -3.99 0.56 -16.09
N ILE A 39 -4.07 0.54 -14.75
CA ILE A 39 -5.25 0.07 -14.00
C ILE A 39 -6.52 0.87 -14.30
N LEU A 40 -6.39 2.16 -14.64
CA LEU A 40 -7.54 3.00 -15.01
C LEU A 40 -7.94 2.86 -16.48
N LYS A 41 -7.00 2.48 -17.36
CA LYS A 41 -7.27 2.25 -18.80
C LYS A 41 -7.90 0.89 -19.03
N SER A 42 -7.40 -0.13 -18.34
CA SER A 42 -8.08 -1.41 -18.19
C SER A 42 -9.26 -1.18 -17.24
N ASN A 43 -10.44 -1.73 -17.48
CA ASN A 43 -11.62 -1.52 -16.61
C ASN A 43 -11.51 -2.24 -15.24
N VAL A 44 -10.34 -2.19 -14.59
CA VAL A 44 -10.07 -2.81 -13.28
C VAL A 44 -10.80 -2.09 -12.15
N MET A 45 -11.17 -0.82 -12.36
CA MET A 45 -12.05 -0.11 -11.44
C MET A 45 -13.49 -0.63 -11.47
N ASP A 46 -14.01 -1.01 -12.64
CA ASP A 46 -15.30 -1.70 -12.76
C ASP A 46 -15.25 -3.11 -12.14
N LEU A 47 -14.08 -3.77 -12.17
CA LEU A 47 -13.83 -5.02 -11.45
C LEU A 47 -13.87 -4.83 -9.93
N LEU A 48 -13.21 -3.79 -9.38
CA LEU A 48 -13.19 -3.49 -7.95
C LEU A 48 -14.57 -3.13 -7.39
N ASP A 49 -15.42 -2.48 -8.18
CA ASP A 49 -16.82 -2.25 -7.82
C ASP A 49 -17.65 -3.55 -7.85
N LYS A 50 -17.33 -4.51 -8.74
CA LYS A 50 -17.96 -5.84 -8.81
C LYS A 50 -17.43 -6.85 -7.79
N PHE A 51 -16.25 -6.63 -7.22
CA PHE A 51 -15.75 -7.39 -6.06
C PHE A 51 -16.61 -7.18 -4.78
N GLY A 52 -17.65 -6.34 -4.84
CA GLY A 52 -18.61 -6.11 -3.77
C GLY A 52 -19.93 -6.89 -3.86
N ASP A 53 -20.25 -7.55 -4.98
CA ASP A 53 -21.59 -8.15 -5.20
C ASP A 53 -21.67 -9.65 -4.83
N ASP A 54 -20.58 -10.42 -4.95
CA ASP A 54 -20.51 -11.82 -4.51
C ASP A 54 -19.06 -12.25 -4.17
N PRO A 55 -18.64 -12.20 -2.89
CA PRO A 55 -17.26 -12.53 -2.48
C PRO A 55 -16.90 -14.02 -2.66
N ASP A 56 -17.86 -14.91 -2.85
CA ASP A 56 -17.62 -16.35 -3.00
C ASP A 56 -17.46 -16.79 -4.47
N ASN A 57 -17.83 -15.93 -5.43
CA ASN A 57 -17.66 -16.19 -6.87
C ASN A 57 -17.38 -14.89 -7.66
N PRO A 58 -16.16 -14.33 -7.56
CA PRO A 58 -15.81 -13.13 -8.30
C PRO A 58 -15.82 -13.40 -9.82
N ASP A 59 -16.54 -12.56 -10.57
CA ASP A 59 -16.56 -12.59 -12.03
C ASP A 59 -15.20 -12.10 -12.58
N LEU A 60 -14.28 -13.05 -12.78
CA LEU A 60 -12.94 -12.79 -13.31
C LEU A 60 -12.90 -12.61 -14.83
N SER A 61 -14.04 -12.68 -15.53
CA SER A 61 -14.08 -12.51 -17.00
C SER A 61 -13.55 -11.14 -17.45
N ALA A 62 -13.70 -10.10 -16.63
CA ALA A 62 -13.12 -8.78 -16.92
C ALA A 62 -11.59 -8.69 -16.71
N LEU A 63 -10.94 -9.76 -16.23
CA LEU A 63 -9.47 -9.92 -16.27
C LEU A 63 -8.98 -10.61 -17.54
N GLU A 64 -9.86 -11.14 -18.40
CA GLU A 64 -9.44 -11.83 -19.64
C GLU A 64 -8.72 -10.89 -20.61
N ASP A 65 -9.10 -9.60 -20.63
CA ASP A 65 -8.47 -8.55 -21.43
C ASP A 65 -7.34 -7.81 -20.69
N PHE A 66 -6.94 -8.26 -19.50
CA PHE A 66 -5.89 -7.61 -18.73
C PHE A 66 -4.51 -7.95 -19.33
N ASP A 67 -3.92 -6.98 -20.05
CA ASP A 67 -2.59 -7.14 -20.64
C ASP A 67 -1.52 -7.20 -19.53
N LEU A 68 -1.17 -8.42 -19.14
CA LEU A 68 -0.12 -8.70 -18.15
C LEU A 68 1.24 -8.14 -18.57
N ASN A 69 1.52 -8.00 -19.86
CA ASN A 69 2.78 -7.43 -20.34
C ASN A 69 2.80 -5.91 -20.16
N SER A 70 1.70 -5.25 -20.52
CA SER A 70 1.53 -3.80 -20.28
C SER A 70 1.58 -3.49 -18.79
N PHE A 71 0.91 -4.31 -17.98
CA PHE A 71 0.95 -4.22 -16.53
C PHE A 71 2.37 -4.39 -15.97
N GLY A 72 3.09 -5.42 -16.41
CA GLY A 72 4.47 -5.68 -15.99
C GLY A 72 5.39 -4.48 -16.28
N ALA A 73 5.28 -3.88 -17.47
CA ALA A 73 6.03 -2.68 -17.81
C ALA A 73 5.60 -1.46 -16.97
N ALA A 74 4.31 -1.35 -16.65
CA ALA A 74 3.77 -0.22 -15.89
C ALA A 74 4.14 -0.25 -14.40
N ILE A 75 4.31 -1.44 -13.79
CA ILE A 75 4.70 -1.60 -12.39
C ILE A 75 6.22 -1.56 -12.17
N GLN A 76 7.03 -1.77 -13.21
CA GLN A 76 8.50 -1.82 -13.09
C GLN A 76 9.11 -0.60 -12.37
N PRO A 77 8.71 0.67 -12.66
CA PRO A 77 9.27 1.82 -11.96
C PRO A 77 8.98 1.81 -10.45
N PHE A 78 7.86 1.22 -10.04
CA PHE A 78 7.54 1.04 -8.63
C PHE A 78 8.41 -0.04 -7.99
N ILE A 79 8.62 -1.17 -8.68
CA ILE A 79 9.53 -2.23 -8.23
C ILE A 79 10.95 -1.69 -8.05
N ASP A 80 11.46 -0.95 -9.04
CA ASP A 80 12.80 -0.38 -9.00
C ASP A 80 12.93 0.62 -7.84
N ALA A 81 11.94 1.49 -7.64
CA ALA A 81 11.94 2.46 -6.53
C ALA A 81 11.93 1.79 -5.14
N ILE A 82 11.23 0.65 -5.01
CA ILE A 82 11.25 -0.14 -3.78
C ILE A 82 12.61 -0.83 -3.60
N ALA A 83 13.21 -1.34 -4.67
CA ALA A 83 14.52 -1.99 -4.63
C ALA A 83 15.66 -1.00 -4.31
N GLU A 84 15.53 0.26 -4.76
CA GLU A 84 16.47 1.35 -4.46
C GLU A 84 16.27 1.97 -3.07
N MET A 85 15.18 1.62 -2.37
CA MET A 85 14.90 2.16 -1.05
C MET A 85 15.98 1.72 -0.06
N PRO A 86 16.62 2.64 0.68
CA PRO A 86 17.59 2.27 1.71
C PRO A 86 16.95 1.33 2.75
N GLU A 87 17.71 0.32 3.18
CA GLU A 87 17.22 -0.65 4.17
C GLU A 87 16.78 0.03 5.47
N GLU A 88 17.50 1.07 5.91
CA GLU A 88 17.13 1.86 7.08
C GLU A 88 15.77 2.55 6.92
N ASP A 89 15.44 3.00 5.71
CA ASP A 89 14.18 3.67 5.41
C ASP A 89 13.04 2.66 5.35
N ALA A 90 13.25 1.52 4.69
CA ALA A 90 12.28 0.44 4.62
C ALA A 90 11.93 -0.08 6.03
N ASN A 91 12.96 -0.37 6.83
CA ASN A 91 12.80 -0.81 8.22
C ASN A 91 12.09 0.24 9.08
N TYR A 92 12.45 1.51 8.95
CA TYR A 92 11.79 2.60 9.67
C TYR A 92 10.30 2.66 9.34
N VAL A 93 9.95 2.66 8.05
CA VAL A 93 8.56 2.74 7.60
C VAL A 93 7.76 1.54 8.12
N MET A 94 8.25 0.32 7.95
CA MET A 94 7.58 -0.89 8.42
C MET A 94 7.37 -0.86 9.94
N LYS A 95 8.43 -0.64 10.73
CA LYS A 95 8.34 -0.65 12.19
C LYS A 95 7.40 0.42 12.72
N LYS A 96 7.47 1.64 12.18
CA LYS A 96 6.59 2.74 12.58
C LYS A 96 5.14 2.45 12.25
N CYS A 97 4.85 2.00 11.02
CA CYS A 97 3.50 1.61 10.63
C CYS A 97 2.93 0.49 11.51
N LEU A 98 3.72 -0.52 11.84
CA LEU A 98 3.30 -1.63 12.70
C LEU A 98 3.19 -1.25 14.18
N SER A 99 3.86 -0.19 14.64
CA SER A 99 3.79 0.26 16.05
C SER A 99 2.40 0.74 16.49
N VAL A 100 1.56 1.10 15.53
CA VAL A 100 0.16 1.50 15.75
C VAL A 100 -0.83 0.39 15.45
N VAL A 101 -0.35 -0.79 15.04
CA VAL A 101 -1.21 -1.96 14.81
C VAL A 101 -1.31 -2.77 16.09
N THR A 102 -2.53 -3.19 16.43
CA THR A 102 -2.82 -4.08 17.55
C THR A 102 -3.46 -5.37 17.08
N ARG A 103 -3.16 -6.46 17.78
CA ARG A 103 -3.82 -7.77 17.68
C ARG A 103 -4.34 -8.11 19.06
N ASP A 104 -5.65 -8.34 19.18
CA ASP A 104 -6.32 -8.67 20.45
C ASP A 104 -5.96 -7.71 21.59
N GLY A 105 -5.81 -6.41 21.27
CA GLY A 105 -5.43 -5.35 22.21
C GLY A 105 -3.93 -5.18 22.49
N ALA A 106 -3.07 -6.08 22.02
CA ALA A 106 -1.61 -5.98 22.17
C ALA A 106 -0.95 -5.40 20.90
N ARG A 107 0.05 -4.54 21.07
CA ARG A 107 0.77 -3.92 19.93
C ARG A 107 1.71 -4.91 19.25
N LEU A 108 1.80 -4.82 17.94
CA LEU A 108 2.68 -5.68 17.15
C LEU A 108 4.16 -5.30 17.33
N VAL A 109 4.47 -4.00 17.39
CA VAL A 109 5.83 -3.50 17.60
C VAL A 109 5.90 -2.65 18.86
N VAL A 110 6.84 -2.99 19.75
CA VAL A 110 7.17 -2.22 20.94
C VAL A 110 8.68 -2.11 21.05
N LYS A 111 9.21 -0.90 21.24
CA LYS A 111 10.67 -0.63 21.28
C LYS A 111 11.42 -1.28 20.10
N ASP A 112 10.86 -1.12 18.89
CA ASP A 112 11.42 -1.62 17.62
C ASP A 112 11.59 -3.14 17.48
N ALA A 113 10.97 -3.93 18.37
CA ALA A 113 10.88 -5.38 18.30
C ALA A 113 9.45 -5.84 18.03
N LEU A 114 9.32 -6.91 17.23
CA LEU A 114 8.04 -7.61 17.05
C LEU A 114 7.69 -8.38 18.32
N MET A 115 6.43 -8.31 18.74
CA MET A 115 5.94 -8.94 19.98
C MET A 115 5.41 -10.36 19.75
N PHE A 116 5.21 -10.76 18.50
CA PHE A 116 4.60 -12.02 18.12
C PHE A 116 5.54 -12.77 17.18
N ASP A 117 5.84 -14.03 17.52
CA ASP A 117 6.76 -14.88 16.75
C ASP A 117 6.10 -15.50 15.51
N ASP A 118 4.76 -15.54 15.47
CA ASP A 118 3.96 -16.07 14.37
C ASP A 118 3.72 -15.06 13.23
N LEU A 119 4.35 -13.87 13.29
CA LEU A 119 4.25 -12.85 12.24
C LEU A 119 5.29 -13.07 11.14
N GLY A 120 4.86 -13.67 10.03
CA GLY A 120 5.62 -13.71 8.78
C GLY A 120 5.42 -12.47 7.90
N ILE A 121 6.11 -12.46 6.76
CA ILE A 121 6.06 -11.36 5.78
C ILE A 121 4.66 -11.17 5.19
N GLU A 122 3.91 -12.26 5.07
CA GLU A 122 2.52 -12.32 4.62
C GLU A 122 1.55 -11.60 5.57
N HIS A 123 1.94 -11.39 6.82
CA HIS A 123 1.20 -10.57 7.79
C HIS A 123 1.72 -9.13 7.79
N ILE A 124 3.04 -8.98 7.90
CA ILE A 124 3.70 -7.69 8.09
C ILE A 124 3.46 -6.74 6.90
N LEU A 125 3.59 -7.24 5.67
CA LEU A 125 3.51 -6.40 4.48
C LEU A 125 2.08 -5.84 4.26
N PRO A 126 0.99 -6.64 4.27
CA PRO A 126 -0.36 -6.10 4.17
C PRO A 126 -0.72 -5.13 5.30
N LEU A 127 -0.30 -5.41 6.53
CA LEU A 127 -0.55 -4.52 7.68
C LEU A 127 0.18 -3.19 7.53
N THR A 128 1.42 -3.21 7.05
CA THR A 128 2.19 -2.00 6.75
C THR A 128 1.48 -1.16 5.68
N ILE A 129 1.06 -1.78 4.58
CA ILE A 129 0.32 -1.11 3.49
C ILE A 129 -0.99 -0.51 4.02
N ALA A 130 -1.74 -1.26 4.81
CA ALA A 130 -3.01 -0.80 5.39
C ALA A 130 -2.80 0.39 6.36
N ALA A 131 -1.75 0.34 7.18
CA ALA A 131 -1.35 1.44 8.05
C ALA A 131 -0.93 2.69 7.27
N ILE A 132 -0.19 2.55 6.17
CA ILE A 132 0.14 3.64 5.25
C ILE A 132 -1.13 4.24 4.65
N ARG A 133 -2.07 3.41 4.15
CA ARG A 133 -3.34 3.89 3.57
C ARG A 133 -4.16 4.70 4.57
N ILE A 134 -4.28 4.22 5.81
CA ILE A 134 -5.08 4.86 6.86
C ILE A 134 -4.44 6.16 7.34
N ASN A 135 -3.11 6.19 7.50
CA ASN A 135 -2.43 7.33 8.09
C ASN A 135 -1.97 8.37 7.07
N LEU A 136 -1.62 7.95 5.86
CA LEU A 136 -1.01 8.81 4.83
C LEU A 136 -1.84 8.90 3.54
N GLY A 137 -3.04 8.32 3.51
CA GLY A 137 -3.89 8.30 2.31
C GLY A 137 -4.16 9.69 1.74
N ASN A 138 -4.41 10.69 2.59
CA ASN A 138 -4.64 12.07 2.13
C ASN A 138 -3.38 12.70 1.51
N PHE A 139 -2.21 12.42 2.09
CA PHE A 139 -0.92 12.89 1.57
C PHE A 139 -0.61 12.27 0.21
N ILE A 140 -0.72 10.93 0.10
CA ILE A 140 -0.46 10.20 -1.15
C ILE A 140 -1.40 10.66 -2.25
N ARG A 141 -2.71 10.80 -1.95
CA ARG A 141 -3.68 11.36 -2.90
C ARG A 141 -3.27 12.75 -3.38
N GLY A 142 -2.87 13.63 -2.45
CA GLY A 142 -2.39 14.97 -2.78
C GLY A 142 -1.19 14.95 -3.74
N LEU A 143 -0.20 14.09 -3.48
CA LEU A 143 0.96 13.92 -4.36
C LEU A 143 0.60 13.34 -5.73
N LEU A 144 -0.27 12.33 -5.77
CA LEU A 144 -0.73 11.71 -7.02
C LEU A 144 -1.48 12.71 -7.90
N THR A 145 -2.39 13.50 -7.30
CA THR A 145 -3.10 14.55 -8.04
C THR A 145 -2.11 15.54 -8.66
N GLN A 146 -1.09 15.98 -7.93
CA GLN A 146 -0.06 16.89 -8.47
C GLN A 146 0.75 16.25 -9.61
N ALA A 147 1.14 14.97 -9.45
CA ALA A 147 1.89 14.25 -10.46
C ALA A 147 1.08 14.06 -11.76
N LEU A 148 -0.21 13.76 -11.64
CA LEU A 148 -1.13 13.61 -12.77
C LEU A 148 -1.41 14.96 -13.45
N SER A 149 -1.62 16.03 -12.69
CA SER A 149 -1.85 17.38 -13.24
C SER A 149 -0.65 17.91 -14.02
N LYS A 150 0.59 17.61 -13.62
CA LYS A 150 1.79 18.00 -14.37
C LYS A 150 1.93 17.34 -15.74
N LYS A 151 1.19 16.25 -16.01
CA LYS A 151 1.27 15.49 -17.27
C LYS A 151 0.28 15.95 -18.35
N GLN A 152 -0.63 16.89 -18.06
CA GLN A 152 -1.46 17.54 -19.09
C GLN A 152 -0.66 18.68 -19.76
N PRO A 153 -0.29 18.59 -21.05
CA PRO A 153 0.22 19.74 -21.79
C PRO A 153 -0.94 20.70 -22.06
N THR A 154 -0.68 21.99 -21.89
CA THR A 154 -1.47 23.08 -22.49
C THR A 154 -1.12 23.22 -23.96
#